data_AF-A0ABD1ZGI0-F1
#
_entry.id   AF-A0ABD1ZGI0-F1
#
_cell.length_a   1.000
_cell.length_b   1.000
_cell.length_c   1.000
_cell.angle_alpha   90.00
_cell.angle_beta   90.00
_cell.angle_gamma   90.00
#
_symmetry.space_group_name_H-M   'P 1'
#
loop_
_entity.id
_entity.type
_entity.pdbx_description
1 polymer ?
#
loop_
_entity_poly.entity_id
_entity_poly.type
_entity_poly.pdbx_seq_one_letter_code
_entity_poly.pdbx_strand_id
1 'polypeptide(L)'
;MEGDEPEGRVSREAKIQEELDFRRSGSLGARRLSSGNLSCKSLPSEEEDELEGMAGDTGSARRLDVLDSLERRFSSEGPLVLPYSSSFGRGEKFSASGVEKPVERVLTSDEEDELEGMAGDTGSARRLDARDSLERRLSAESQLVVLFSLEGEEKFPVTGLGKPVESAQVVPVPSILTLPTYEFERLSSWLEFSSILAHLTTFGIIGVLIRYGLENLFGSPVAGVTSNNGALFNDLPANMLGSFFMGWVGVVFKKDISMFSEHLAVGLSTGLMGSITTYASMIQRMLTNMVRNRWTNGIAGLFLGMELAQISLIVGVDSAKLLCKILERINHNRGRKGLKPLQALPPENRRRRYWSLIVFTLVGGGLWVGSLLLTVFDSSSISRRTLWLACLVAPPGVWMRWYFARLNGQGIGPKHSVRWLPIGTLLVNVSASSMEAGLATVEAAVGNYDARLLVDGLQLGMLGCLSTVSTFVAEIQIMHQGKNRWRAYVYPISTILISLVIGFLIYGVPVWVLGLNAWYRPLGEAGRS
;
A
#
# COMPACT_ATOMS: atom_id res chain seq x y z
N MET A 1 -24.57 59.56 45.35
CA MET A 1 -23.12 59.62 45.58
C MET A 1 -22.49 58.78 44.51
N GLU A 2 -21.52 59.40 43.83
CA GLU A 2 -20.65 58.88 42.75
C GLU A 2 -20.06 57.49 43.06
N GLY A 3 -19.51 56.71 42.12
CA GLY A 3 -19.09 56.95 40.74
C GLY A 3 -18.30 55.74 40.20
N ASP A 4 -17.76 55.93 39.00
CA ASP A 4 -16.59 55.29 38.36
C ASP A 4 -16.72 53.97 37.56
N GLU A 5 -16.98 54.18 36.27
CA GLU A 5 -16.18 53.95 35.03
C GLU A 5 -15.13 52.81 34.84
N PRO A 6 -14.82 52.45 33.55
CA PRO A 6 -14.13 51.22 33.15
C PRO A 6 -12.76 51.44 32.45
N GLU A 7 -11.66 50.93 33.01
CA GLU A 7 -10.28 51.10 32.49
C GLU A 7 -9.75 50.00 31.53
N GLY A 8 -10.62 49.20 30.91
CA GLY A 8 -10.18 47.99 30.16
C GLY A 8 -10.00 48.11 28.63
N ARG A 9 -10.54 49.15 27.98
CA ARG A 9 -10.65 49.20 26.49
C ARG A 9 -9.59 50.04 25.77
N VAL A 10 -9.00 51.03 26.43
CA VAL A 10 -8.08 51.99 25.78
C VAL A 10 -6.67 51.41 25.52
N SER A 11 -6.26 50.40 26.28
CA SER A 11 -4.90 49.81 26.13
C SER A 11 -4.75 48.87 24.92
N ARG A 12 -5.86 48.34 24.35
CA ARG A 12 -5.80 47.45 23.18
C ARG A 12 -5.79 48.19 21.84
N GLU A 13 -6.38 49.38 21.77
CA GLU A 13 -6.39 50.19 20.54
C GLU A 13 -5.06 50.92 20.31
N ALA A 14 -4.37 51.35 21.36
CA ALA A 14 -3.03 51.96 21.25
C ALA A 14 -1.97 51.00 20.71
N LYS A 15 -2.08 49.70 21.03
CA LYS A 15 -1.11 48.67 20.62
C LYS A 15 -1.27 48.21 19.16
N ILE A 16 -2.45 48.40 18.58
CA ILE A 16 -2.75 48.07 17.18
C ILE A 16 -2.30 49.20 16.24
N GLN A 17 -2.31 50.46 16.72
CA GLN A 17 -1.89 51.62 15.93
C GLN A 17 -0.35 51.70 15.77
N GLU A 18 0.41 51.33 16.81
CA GLU A 18 1.89 51.33 16.78
C GLU A 18 2.48 50.28 15.81
N GLU A 19 1.78 49.15 15.63
CA GLU A 19 2.21 48.06 14.74
C GLU A 19 1.88 48.35 13.25
N LEU A 20 0.92 49.24 12.99
CA LEU A 20 0.56 49.71 11.63
C LEU A 20 1.48 50.84 11.13
N ASP A 21 2.01 51.69 12.01
CA ASP A 21 2.94 52.77 11.66
C ASP A 21 4.38 52.28 11.42
N PHE A 22 4.79 51.16 12.04
CA PHE A 22 6.07 50.49 11.76
C PHE A 22 6.12 49.86 10.36
N ARG A 23 4.96 49.43 9.81
CA ARG A 23 4.88 48.86 8.45
C ARG A 23 4.85 49.91 7.32
N ARG A 24 4.48 51.16 7.61
CA ARG A 24 4.50 52.26 6.62
C ARG A 24 5.85 52.96 6.47
N SER A 25 6.78 52.81 7.42
CA SER A 25 8.07 53.50 7.43
C SER A 25 9.25 52.72 6.81
N GLY A 26 9.07 51.42 6.49
CA GLY A 26 10.14 50.57 5.91
C GLY A 26 10.25 50.56 4.38
N SER A 27 9.44 51.33 3.63
CA SER A 27 9.31 51.23 2.17
C SER A 27 9.76 52.48 1.39
N LEU A 28 10.41 53.46 2.02
CA LEU A 28 10.85 54.69 1.36
C LEU A 28 12.26 55.08 1.79
N GLY A 29 13.26 54.77 0.94
CA GLY A 29 14.58 55.39 1.05
C GLY A 29 15.75 54.54 0.54
N ALA A 30 16.02 54.62 -0.77
CA ALA A 30 17.36 54.80 -1.38
C ALA A 30 17.48 54.14 -2.76
N ARG A 31 17.58 54.96 -3.81
CA ARG A 31 18.14 54.61 -5.12
C ARG A 31 19.28 55.60 -5.46
N ARG A 32 20.23 55.07 -6.26
CA ARG A 32 21.40 55.65 -6.99
C ARG A 32 22.74 55.50 -6.27
N LEU A 33 23.83 55.04 -6.91
CA LEU A 33 24.32 55.17 -8.31
C LEU A 33 24.68 53.78 -8.90
N SER A 34 24.61 53.46 -10.20
CA SER A 34 25.41 54.02 -11.31
C SER A 34 24.93 53.47 -12.69
N SER A 35 24.82 54.38 -13.67
CA SER A 35 24.91 54.35 -15.15
C SER A 35 24.61 53.11 -16.03
N GLY A 36 23.86 53.35 -17.13
CA GLY A 36 23.86 52.50 -18.34
C GLY A 36 22.59 52.54 -19.21
N ASN A 37 22.52 53.52 -20.13
CA ASN A 37 21.57 53.76 -21.24
C ASN A 37 20.75 52.58 -21.84
N LEU A 38 19.45 52.79 -22.14
CA LEU A 38 18.84 52.92 -23.49
C LEU A 38 17.30 52.73 -23.52
N SER A 39 16.61 53.80 -23.94
CA SER A 39 15.45 53.93 -24.86
C SER A 39 14.13 53.12 -24.71
N CYS A 40 13.08 53.86 -24.30
CA CYS A 40 11.68 53.95 -24.78
C CYS A 40 11.00 52.81 -25.59
N LYS A 41 9.77 52.42 -25.15
CA LYS A 41 8.48 52.78 -25.80
C LYS A 41 7.23 52.23 -25.05
N SER A 42 6.39 53.18 -24.61
CA SER A 42 4.91 53.28 -24.56
C SER A 42 3.97 52.05 -24.51
N LEU A 43 3.11 52.06 -23.48
CA LEU A 43 1.70 51.61 -23.31
C LEU A 43 0.72 52.21 -24.37
N PRO A 44 -0.63 51.95 -24.44
CA PRO A 44 -1.65 51.49 -23.43
C PRO A 44 -2.57 50.31 -23.90
N SER A 45 -3.33 49.54 -23.10
CA SER A 45 -4.43 49.69 -22.10
C SER A 45 -5.87 49.57 -22.67
N GLU A 46 -6.77 49.00 -21.85
CA GLU A 46 -8.27 48.94 -21.92
C GLU A 46 -8.88 47.78 -22.75
N GLU A 47 -10.00 47.11 -22.42
CA GLU A 47 -11.01 47.20 -21.33
C GLU A 47 -11.87 45.90 -21.32
N GLU A 48 -12.66 45.71 -20.25
CA GLU A 48 -13.54 44.56 -19.94
C GLU A 48 -14.98 44.66 -20.53
N ASP A 49 -15.67 43.51 -20.52
CA ASP A 49 -17.13 43.23 -20.44
C ASP A 49 -18.14 43.64 -21.54
N GLU A 50 -18.88 42.64 -22.10
CA GLU A 50 -20.32 42.40 -21.84
C GLU A 50 -20.95 41.25 -22.70
N LEU A 51 -22.12 40.78 -22.24
CA LEU A 51 -22.88 39.56 -22.53
C LEU A 51 -23.83 39.57 -23.76
N GLU A 52 -24.13 38.34 -24.21
CA GLU A 52 -25.38 37.79 -24.82
C GLU A 52 -25.96 38.29 -26.17
N GLY A 53 -26.28 37.33 -27.05
CA GLY A 53 -27.52 37.39 -27.87
C GLY A 53 -27.46 37.04 -29.37
N MET A 54 -27.71 35.75 -29.67
CA MET A 54 -28.41 35.17 -30.85
C MET A 54 -27.94 35.33 -32.32
N ALA A 55 -27.76 34.12 -32.91
CA ALA A 55 -28.24 33.62 -34.21
C ALA A 55 -27.57 34.08 -35.53
N GLY A 56 -27.07 33.11 -36.29
CA GLY A 56 -26.79 33.28 -37.73
C GLY A 56 -25.72 32.35 -38.32
N ASP A 57 -26.02 31.06 -38.41
CA ASP A 57 -25.70 30.12 -39.50
C ASP A 57 -24.44 30.34 -40.38
N THR A 58 -23.51 29.37 -40.38
CA THR A 58 -23.20 28.49 -41.53
C THR A 58 -21.86 27.75 -41.35
N GLY A 59 -21.89 26.42 -41.52
CA GLY A 59 -20.89 25.73 -42.34
C GLY A 59 -19.84 24.83 -41.67
N SER A 60 -20.21 23.53 -41.55
CA SER A 60 -19.39 22.33 -41.82
C SER A 60 -18.11 22.03 -41.00
N ALA A 61 -17.75 20.80 -40.64
CA ALA A 61 -18.41 19.48 -40.64
C ALA A 61 -17.45 18.48 -39.97
N ARG A 62 -18.03 17.41 -39.42
CA ARG A 62 -17.45 16.06 -39.14
C ARG A 62 -16.61 15.82 -37.88
N ARG A 63 -17.33 15.48 -36.80
CA ARG A 63 -17.09 14.29 -35.96
C ARG A 63 -18.45 13.74 -35.54
N LEU A 64 -18.70 12.45 -35.78
CA LEU A 64 -19.57 11.50 -35.04
C LEU A 64 -20.13 10.45 -36.00
N ASP A 65 -19.47 9.29 -36.07
CA ASP A 65 -20.00 8.05 -36.68
C ASP A 65 -19.19 6.85 -36.15
N VAL A 66 -19.41 6.44 -34.89
CA VAL A 66 -19.01 5.08 -34.41
C VAL A 66 -20.01 4.50 -33.38
N LEU A 67 -21.13 5.17 -33.09
CA LEU A 67 -22.12 4.70 -32.09
C LEU A 67 -23.46 4.27 -32.71
N ASP A 68 -23.45 3.68 -33.90
CA ASP A 68 -24.66 3.11 -34.52
C ASP A 68 -24.45 1.68 -35.10
N SER A 69 -23.39 0.96 -34.67
CA SER A 69 -23.07 -0.39 -35.19
C SER A 69 -23.09 -1.53 -34.17
N LEU A 70 -23.52 -1.30 -32.92
CA LEU A 70 -23.62 -2.38 -31.92
C LEU A 70 -25.03 -2.63 -31.37
N GLU A 71 -26.01 -1.80 -31.72
CA GLU A 71 -27.38 -1.91 -31.18
C GLU A 71 -28.40 -2.55 -32.15
N ARG A 72 -27.95 -3.18 -33.24
CA ARG A 72 -28.84 -3.88 -34.21
C ARG A 72 -28.58 -5.39 -34.38
N ARG A 73 -28.02 -6.08 -33.37
CA ARG A 73 -27.81 -7.54 -33.43
C ARG A 73 -28.43 -8.38 -32.32
N PHE A 74 -29.30 -7.82 -31.50
CA PHE A 74 -30.08 -8.60 -30.54
C PHE A 74 -31.52 -8.10 -30.49
N SER A 75 -32.40 -8.72 -31.29
CA SER A 75 -33.80 -9.04 -30.97
C SER A 75 -34.58 -9.41 -32.24
N SER A 76 -34.71 -10.71 -32.53
CA SER A 76 -35.99 -11.32 -32.94
C SER A 76 -35.80 -12.81 -33.25
N GLU A 77 -36.82 -13.57 -32.89
CA GLU A 77 -37.12 -14.98 -33.22
C GLU A 77 -36.65 -16.07 -32.24
N GLY A 78 -37.61 -16.61 -31.50
CA GLY A 78 -37.69 -18.05 -31.14
C GLY A 78 -38.94 -18.65 -31.81
N PRO A 79 -39.45 -19.83 -31.41
CA PRO A 79 -38.82 -21.01 -30.82
C PRO A 79 -39.13 -22.33 -31.61
N LEU A 80 -38.35 -23.42 -31.45
CA LEU A 80 -38.80 -24.78 -31.82
C LEU A 80 -38.03 -25.94 -31.13
N VAL A 81 -38.76 -26.61 -30.23
CA VAL A 81 -38.91 -28.07 -29.96
C VAL A 81 -37.71 -29.06 -30.04
N LEU A 82 -37.31 -29.55 -28.85
CA LEU A 82 -36.99 -30.92 -28.32
C LEU A 82 -36.93 -32.17 -29.26
N PRO A 83 -36.11 -33.22 -28.96
CA PRO A 83 -36.40 -34.14 -27.81
C PRO A 83 -35.22 -34.82 -27.05
N TYR A 84 -35.47 -35.02 -25.75
CA TYR A 84 -35.29 -36.19 -24.85
C TYR A 84 -34.17 -37.24 -25.05
N SER A 85 -33.40 -37.53 -23.98
CA SER A 85 -33.54 -38.73 -23.09
C SER A 85 -32.34 -38.89 -22.10
N SER A 86 -32.58 -38.79 -20.79
CA SER A 86 -32.45 -39.84 -19.72
C SER A 86 -31.04 -40.44 -19.50
N SER A 87 -30.30 -40.15 -18.41
CA SER A 87 -30.40 -40.63 -17.00
C SER A 87 -29.91 -42.07 -16.72
N PHE A 88 -29.25 -42.26 -15.56
CA PHE A 88 -28.77 -43.50 -14.89
C PHE A 88 -27.50 -44.15 -15.48
N GLY A 89 -26.54 -44.72 -14.75
CA GLY A 89 -26.31 -44.96 -13.32
C GLY A 89 -25.21 -46.04 -13.17
N ARG A 90 -24.36 -45.89 -12.14
CA ARG A 90 -23.71 -46.95 -11.31
C ARG A 90 -23.09 -48.20 -12.00
N GLY A 91 -21.80 -48.46 -11.75
CA GLY A 91 -21.32 -49.84 -11.52
C GLY A 91 -20.01 -50.29 -12.18
N GLU A 92 -19.03 -50.54 -11.31
CA GLU A 92 -18.13 -51.72 -11.29
C GLU A 92 -16.82 -51.82 -12.11
N LYS A 93 -15.88 -52.45 -11.39
CA LYS A 93 -14.48 -52.82 -11.63
C LYS A 93 -14.34 -53.94 -12.67
N PHE A 94 -13.16 -54.05 -13.31
CA PHE A 94 -12.32 -55.25 -13.56
C PHE A 94 -11.26 -54.85 -14.62
N SER A 95 -9.97 -54.69 -14.31
CA SER A 95 -8.87 -55.65 -14.13
C SER A 95 -8.48 -56.50 -15.38
N ALA A 96 -7.27 -56.17 -15.87
CA ALA A 96 -6.16 -57.05 -16.27
C ALA A 96 -6.01 -57.64 -17.70
N SER A 97 -4.77 -57.43 -18.20
CA SER A 97 -3.96 -58.22 -19.16
C SER A 97 -4.33 -58.17 -20.65
N GLY A 98 -3.43 -58.07 -21.63
CA GLY A 98 -1.98 -57.98 -21.68
C GLY A 98 -1.48 -58.10 -23.14
N VAL A 99 -0.24 -57.64 -23.41
CA VAL A 99 0.77 -58.21 -24.37
C VAL A 99 0.40 -58.20 -25.88
N GLU A 100 1.16 -57.74 -26.89
CA GLU A 100 2.51 -57.14 -27.10
C GLU A 100 2.62 -56.57 -28.56
N LYS A 101 3.28 -55.39 -28.72
CA LYS A 101 4.28 -54.95 -29.76
C LYS A 101 3.95 -54.84 -31.28
N PRO A 102 4.77 -54.12 -32.09
CA PRO A 102 5.32 -52.76 -31.93
C PRO A 102 5.30 -51.92 -33.25
N VAL A 103 5.25 -50.59 -33.18
CA VAL A 103 5.80 -49.69 -34.23
C VAL A 103 6.39 -48.43 -33.58
N GLU A 104 7.53 -48.04 -34.13
CA GLU A 104 8.59 -47.14 -33.66
C GLU A 104 8.30 -45.62 -33.79
N ARG A 105 9.13 -44.80 -33.10
CA ARG A 105 9.39 -43.33 -33.22
C ARG A 105 8.44 -42.37 -32.46
N VAL A 106 8.85 -41.39 -31.66
CA VAL A 106 10.11 -40.63 -31.43
C VAL A 106 10.17 -40.22 -29.95
N LEU A 107 11.33 -40.40 -29.30
CA LEU A 107 11.66 -39.82 -27.99
C LEU A 107 12.19 -38.40 -28.16
N THR A 108 11.77 -37.47 -27.29
CA THR A 108 12.61 -36.34 -26.86
C THR A 108 12.63 -36.32 -25.34
N SER A 109 13.86 -36.36 -24.84
CA SER A 109 14.35 -36.43 -23.48
C SER A 109 13.75 -35.39 -22.53
N ASP A 110 13.19 -35.86 -21.41
CA ASP A 110 13.20 -35.20 -20.09
C ASP A 110 12.62 -36.20 -19.07
N GLU A 111 13.35 -37.27 -18.73
CA GLU A 111 13.03 -38.16 -17.58
C GLU A 111 14.11 -39.26 -17.37
N GLU A 112 15.32 -38.89 -16.96
CA GLU A 112 16.30 -39.76 -16.26
C GLU A 112 17.09 -38.78 -15.37
N ASP A 113 16.94 -38.73 -14.05
CA ASP A 113 17.55 -39.66 -13.09
C ASP A 113 16.75 -39.71 -11.76
N GLU A 114 16.07 -40.82 -11.51
CA GLU A 114 15.80 -41.32 -10.15
C GLU A 114 16.31 -42.77 -10.10
N LEU A 115 17.37 -43.02 -9.32
CA LEU A 115 17.61 -44.21 -8.49
C LEU A 115 19.09 -44.33 -8.14
N GLU A 116 19.44 -44.03 -6.88
CA GLU A 116 20.54 -44.58 -6.06
C GLU A 116 20.61 -43.73 -4.77
N GLY A 117 20.60 -44.23 -3.53
CA GLY A 117 20.53 -45.56 -2.94
C GLY A 117 20.22 -45.43 -1.43
N MET A 118 19.78 -46.52 -0.81
CA MET A 118 19.61 -46.65 0.64
C MET A 118 20.92 -47.08 1.31
N ALA A 119 21.27 -46.44 2.43
CA ALA A 119 21.69 -47.03 3.72
C ALA A 119 22.69 -46.14 4.48
N GLY A 120 22.46 -45.94 5.79
CA GLY A 120 23.56 -45.68 6.74
C GLY A 120 23.47 -44.41 7.60
N ASP A 121 23.11 -44.64 8.86
CA ASP A 121 23.69 -44.04 10.07
C ASP A 121 23.05 -42.80 10.72
N THR A 122 22.60 -43.05 11.94
CA THR A 122 21.87 -42.17 12.84
C THR A 122 22.82 -41.58 13.88
N GLY A 123 22.84 -40.25 14.03
CA GLY A 123 23.37 -39.64 15.26
C GLY A 123 23.78 -38.18 15.19
N SER A 124 24.22 -37.69 14.03
CA SER A 124 24.92 -36.39 13.93
C SER A 124 24.27 -35.37 12.99
N ALA A 125 23.25 -35.78 12.21
CA ALA A 125 22.69 -35.02 11.10
C ALA A 125 21.72 -33.89 11.48
N ARG A 126 21.06 -33.94 12.66
CA ARG A 126 20.02 -32.94 13.01
C ARG A 126 20.52 -31.51 13.24
N ARG A 127 21.81 -31.30 13.55
CA ARG A 127 22.38 -29.94 13.71
C ARG A 127 22.95 -29.37 12.41
N LEU A 128 23.35 -30.22 11.48
CA LEU A 128 23.84 -29.80 10.17
C LEU A 128 22.65 -29.53 9.23
N ASP A 129 21.60 -30.35 9.22
CA ASP A 129 20.39 -30.10 8.41
C ASP A 129 19.64 -28.83 8.81
N ALA A 130 19.63 -28.47 10.10
CA ALA A 130 19.02 -27.23 10.56
C ALA A 130 19.80 -25.99 10.12
N ARG A 131 21.14 -26.10 10.04
CA ARG A 131 22.03 -25.02 9.57
C ARG A 131 21.98 -24.90 8.05
N ASP A 132 21.95 -26.03 7.34
CA ASP A 132 21.92 -26.10 5.88
C ASP A 132 20.53 -25.71 5.33
N SER A 133 19.46 -26.03 6.06
CA SER A 133 18.11 -25.51 5.80
C SER A 133 18.01 -24.01 6.10
N LEU A 134 18.73 -23.48 7.09
CA LEU A 134 18.76 -22.05 7.43
C LEU A 134 19.59 -21.24 6.43
N GLU A 135 20.72 -21.79 5.97
CA GLU A 135 21.56 -21.20 4.91
C GLU A 135 20.82 -21.19 3.57
N ARG A 136 20.06 -22.24 3.24
CA ARG A 136 19.12 -22.23 2.10
C ARG A 136 17.98 -21.21 2.27
N ARG A 137 17.49 -20.99 3.49
CA ARG A 137 16.47 -19.96 3.81
C ARG A 137 17.01 -18.53 3.70
N LEU A 138 18.28 -18.30 4.05
CA LEU A 138 18.97 -17.00 3.91
C LEU A 138 19.42 -16.73 2.46
N SER A 139 19.70 -17.77 1.69
CA SER A 139 19.95 -17.68 0.24
C SER A 139 18.68 -17.35 -0.55
N ALA A 140 17.52 -17.89 -0.14
CA ALA A 140 16.22 -17.55 -0.72
C ALA A 140 15.84 -16.07 -0.51
N GLU A 141 16.23 -15.44 0.61
CA GLU A 141 16.08 -13.99 0.82
C GLU A 141 16.93 -13.18 -0.18
N SER A 142 18.09 -13.72 -0.57
CA SER A 142 18.96 -13.10 -1.59
C SER A 142 18.38 -13.23 -3.01
N GLN A 143 17.67 -14.33 -3.30
CA GLN A 143 16.96 -14.53 -4.58
C GLN A 143 15.66 -13.71 -4.67
N LEU A 144 14.98 -13.46 -3.53
CA LEU A 144 13.82 -12.57 -3.46
C LEU A 144 14.20 -11.10 -3.72
N VAL A 145 15.41 -10.71 -3.30
CA VAL A 145 16.01 -9.40 -3.60
C VAL A 145 16.37 -9.27 -5.09
N VAL A 146 16.78 -10.36 -5.74
CA VAL A 146 17.07 -10.39 -7.19
C VAL A 146 15.79 -10.29 -8.04
N LEU A 147 14.68 -10.89 -7.60
CA LEU A 147 13.41 -10.82 -8.34
C LEU A 147 12.87 -9.39 -8.47
N PHE A 148 13.16 -8.52 -7.48
CA PHE A 148 12.82 -7.09 -7.54
C PHE A 148 13.75 -6.26 -8.44
N SER A 149 14.87 -6.82 -8.90
CA SER A 149 15.93 -6.09 -9.63
C SER A 149 15.96 -6.41 -11.14
N LEU A 150 15.38 -7.52 -11.59
CA LEU A 150 15.59 -8.01 -12.96
C LEU A 150 14.52 -7.63 -14.01
N GLU A 151 13.43 -6.95 -13.64
CA GLU A 151 12.37 -6.60 -14.61
C GLU A 151 12.41 -5.16 -15.13
N GLY A 152 13.51 -4.43 -14.88
CA GLY A 152 13.64 -2.99 -15.14
C GLY A 152 14.56 -2.56 -16.29
N GLU A 153 14.82 -3.40 -17.32
CA GLU A 153 15.50 -2.91 -18.54
C GLU A 153 14.49 -2.64 -19.67
N GLU A 154 14.18 -1.35 -19.86
CA GLU A 154 13.54 -0.84 -21.08
C GLU A 154 14.54 -0.84 -22.25
N LYS A 155 14.14 -1.42 -23.39
CA LYS A 155 14.79 -1.22 -24.70
C LYS A 155 13.89 -0.37 -25.58
N PHE A 156 14.47 0.69 -26.16
CA PHE A 156 13.92 1.47 -27.27
C PHE A 156 14.93 1.47 -28.44
N PRO A 157 14.50 1.77 -29.69
CA PRO A 157 14.60 0.81 -30.78
C PRO A 157 15.57 1.27 -31.88
N VAL A 158 16.09 0.34 -32.67
CA VAL A 158 16.64 0.67 -34.01
C VAL A 158 16.26 -0.43 -35.00
N THR A 159 15.53 0.01 -36.02
CA THR A 159 15.17 -0.65 -37.26
C THR A 159 16.35 -1.30 -37.96
N GLY A 160 16.17 -2.54 -38.40
CA GLY A 160 17.17 -3.28 -39.16
C GLY A 160 17.24 -2.89 -40.64
N LEU A 161 18.46 -2.90 -41.17
CA LEU A 161 18.73 -3.13 -42.58
C LEU A 161 20.09 -3.83 -42.72
N GLY A 162 20.10 -5.02 -43.33
CA GLY A 162 21.21 -5.46 -44.18
C GLY A 162 22.32 -6.36 -43.62
N LYS A 163 22.10 -7.68 -43.76
CA LYS A 163 23.03 -8.74 -44.26
C LYS A 163 24.26 -9.22 -43.45
N PRO A 164 24.68 -10.49 -43.66
CA PRO A 164 25.58 -11.24 -42.77
C PRO A 164 27.04 -11.25 -43.28
N VAL A 165 28.02 -11.25 -42.37
CA VAL A 165 29.43 -11.57 -42.71
C VAL A 165 30.10 -12.31 -41.54
N GLU A 166 30.46 -13.56 -41.85
CA GLU A 166 31.64 -14.35 -41.48
C GLU A 166 32.36 -14.24 -40.12
N SER A 167 32.51 -15.44 -39.55
CA SER A 167 33.45 -15.95 -38.56
C SER A 167 34.68 -15.13 -38.19
N ALA A 168 34.83 -14.83 -36.89
CA ALA A 168 36.14 -14.71 -36.26
C ALA A 168 36.10 -15.02 -34.75
N GLN A 169 36.87 -16.03 -34.37
CA GLN A 169 37.60 -16.21 -33.10
C GLN A 169 36.80 -16.43 -31.79
N VAL A 170 36.96 -17.65 -31.26
CA VAL A 170 36.64 -18.03 -29.87
C VAL A 170 37.57 -17.24 -28.94
N VAL A 171 37.07 -16.13 -28.42
CA VAL A 171 37.68 -15.42 -27.28
C VAL A 171 37.22 -16.12 -26.00
N PRO A 172 38.09 -16.42 -25.03
CA PRO A 172 37.68 -17.04 -23.77
C PRO A 172 36.67 -16.12 -23.09
N VAL A 173 35.51 -16.67 -22.71
CA VAL A 173 34.51 -15.97 -21.91
C VAL A 173 35.22 -15.46 -20.65
N PRO A 174 35.32 -14.13 -20.43
CA PRO A 174 35.86 -13.64 -19.19
C PRO A 174 34.92 -14.11 -18.09
N SER A 175 35.53 -14.76 -17.09
CA SER A 175 34.91 -15.22 -15.86
C SER A 175 33.76 -14.31 -15.46
N ILE A 176 32.58 -14.91 -15.25
CA ILE A 176 31.41 -14.28 -14.63
C ILE A 176 31.94 -13.31 -13.58
N LEU A 177 31.79 -12.02 -13.85
CA LEU A 177 32.11 -10.97 -12.91
C LEU A 177 31.22 -11.24 -11.70
N THR A 178 31.76 -11.97 -10.72
CA THR A 178 31.18 -12.12 -9.41
C THR A 178 31.00 -10.70 -8.90
N LEU A 179 29.77 -10.20 -9.00
CA LEU A 179 29.35 -8.99 -8.31
C LEU A 179 29.83 -9.14 -6.86
N PRO A 180 30.49 -8.13 -6.28
CA PRO A 180 30.91 -8.23 -4.89
C PRO A 180 29.64 -8.42 -4.06
N THR A 181 29.45 -9.63 -3.57
CA THR A 181 28.52 -9.90 -2.47
C THR A 181 29.07 -9.08 -1.32
N TYR A 182 28.45 -7.93 -1.05
CA TYR A 182 28.74 -7.16 0.15
C TYR A 182 28.29 -8.05 1.32
N GLU A 183 29.22 -8.82 1.88
CA GLU A 183 28.99 -9.60 3.08
C GLU A 183 28.85 -8.62 4.23
N PHE A 184 27.62 -8.18 4.47
CA PHE A 184 27.30 -7.48 5.71
C PHE A 184 27.66 -8.39 6.87
N GLU A 185 28.49 -7.92 7.80
CA GLU A 185 28.72 -8.61 9.07
C GLU A 185 27.39 -8.69 9.83
N ARG A 186 26.71 -9.84 9.70
CA ARG A 186 25.43 -10.13 10.36
C ARG A 186 25.66 -10.34 11.86
N LEU A 187 24.73 -9.84 12.68
CA LEU A 187 24.58 -10.23 14.08
C LEU A 187 24.09 -11.68 14.16
N SER A 188 24.00 -12.22 15.38
CA SER A 188 23.36 -13.53 15.59
C SER A 188 21.90 -13.50 15.12
N SER A 189 21.42 -14.61 14.56
CA SER A 189 20.08 -14.69 13.95
C SER A 189 18.94 -14.21 14.88
N TRP A 190 19.07 -14.46 16.18
CA TRP A 190 18.11 -13.98 17.18
C TRP A 190 18.11 -12.46 17.36
N LEU A 191 19.29 -11.82 17.33
CA LEU A 191 19.41 -10.37 17.42
C LEU A 191 18.88 -9.69 16.15
N GLU A 192 19.08 -10.31 14.98
CA GLU A 192 18.50 -9.82 13.73
C GLU A 192 16.97 -9.86 13.75
N PHE A 193 16.43 -11.01 14.13
CA PHE A 193 14.99 -11.19 14.27
C PHE A 193 14.40 -10.18 15.27
N SER A 194 15.05 -10.00 16.43
CA SER A 194 14.61 -9.05 17.45
C SER A 194 14.69 -7.61 16.96
N SER A 195 15.73 -7.27 16.19
CA SER A 195 15.89 -5.94 15.61
C SER A 195 14.75 -5.63 14.64
N ILE A 196 14.40 -6.57 13.75
CA ILE A 196 13.30 -6.39 12.81
C ILE A 196 11.98 -6.20 13.56
N LEU A 197 11.69 -7.04 14.55
CA LEU A 197 10.48 -6.88 15.38
C LEU A 197 10.44 -5.53 16.09
N ALA A 198 11.56 -5.04 16.62
CA ALA A 198 11.65 -3.74 17.26
C ALA A 198 11.34 -2.58 16.27
N HIS A 199 11.89 -2.62 15.05
CA HIS A 199 11.58 -1.62 14.02
C HIS A 199 10.09 -1.66 13.65
N LEU A 200 9.55 -2.86 13.42
CA LEU A 200 8.14 -3.04 13.08
C LEU A 200 7.22 -2.55 14.20
N THR A 201 7.57 -2.78 15.47
CA THR A 201 6.83 -2.25 16.63
C THR A 201 6.81 -0.72 16.62
N THR A 202 7.97 -0.08 16.53
CA THR A 202 8.06 1.39 16.52
C THR A 202 7.26 1.99 15.37
N PHE A 203 7.50 1.51 14.15
CA PHE A 203 6.85 2.06 12.96
C PHE A 203 5.37 1.67 12.85
N GLY A 204 4.98 0.51 13.36
CA GLY A 204 3.57 0.11 13.45
C GLY A 204 2.78 1.05 14.35
N ILE A 205 3.29 1.34 15.56
CA ILE A 205 2.64 2.28 16.50
C ILE A 205 2.57 3.69 15.88
N ILE A 206 3.66 4.18 15.29
CA ILE A 206 3.66 5.49 14.63
C ILE A 206 2.64 5.51 13.47
N GLY A 207 2.54 4.42 12.70
CA GLY A 207 1.56 4.29 11.63
C GLY A 207 0.12 4.41 12.11
N VAL A 208 -0.23 3.76 13.22
CA VAL A 208 -1.56 3.89 13.85
C VAL A 208 -1.83 5.32 14.29
N LEU A 209 -0.87 5.99 14.92
CA LEU A 209 -1.01 7.39 15.34
C LEU A 209 -1.26 8.33 14.16
N ILE A 210 -0.52 8.14 13.06
CA ILE A 210 -0.71 8.92 11.83
C ILE A 210 -2.09 8.65 11.24
N ARG A 211 -2.48 7.38 11.11
CA ARG A 211 -3.80 6.99 10.58
C ARG A 211 -4.92 7.64 11.40
N TYR A 212 -4.92 7.47 12.72
CA TYR A 212 -5.90 8.07 13.60
C TYR A 212 -5.90 9.60 13.54
N GLY A 213 -4.72 10.22 13.41
CA GLY A 213 -4.58 11.66 13.22
C GLY A 213 -5.25 12.14 11.93
N LEU A 214 -5.06 11.42 10.82
CA LEU A 214 -5.66 11.74 9.52
C LEU A 214 -7.18 11.52 9.52
N GLU A 215 -7.66 10.45 10.15
CA GLU A 215 -9.10 10.22 10.34
C GLU A 215 -9.77 11.40 11.05
N ASN A 216 -9.15 11.94 12.11
CA ASN A 216 -9.68 13.08 12.83
C ASN A 216 -9.55 14.40 12.06
N LEU A 217 -8.42 14.60 11.36
CA LEU A 217 -8.15 15.82 10.59
C LEU A 217 -9.12 15.98 9.41
N PHE A 218 -9.35 14.89 8.67
CA PHE A 218 -10.22 14.91 7.50
C PHE A 218 -11.67 14.52 7.80
N GLY A 219 -11.93 13.97 8.99
CA GLY A 219 -13.27 13.62 9.45
C GLY A 219 -14.06 14.81 9.97
N SER A 220 -15.26 14.51 10.47
CA SER A 220 -16.19 15.50 11.03
C SER A 220 -15.64 16.44 12.11
N PRO A 221 -14.68 16.04 12.98
CA PRO A 221 -14.20 16.94 14.03
C PRO A 221 -13.46 18.18 13.54
N VAL A 222 -12.86 18.15 12.34
CA VAL A 222 -12.01 19.24 11.84
C VAL A 222 -12.43 19.69 10.43
N ALA A 223 -12.13 18.92 9.38
CA ALA A 223 -12.37 19.36 8.00
C ALA A 223 -13.74 18.91 7.44
N GLY A 224 -14.33 17.82 7.95
CA GLY A 224 -15.62 17.30 7.49
C GLY A 224 -15.64 16.77 6.05
N VAL A 225 -14.49 16.43 5.48
CA VAL A 225 -14.34 15.96 4.09
C VAL A 225 -14.71 14.49 3.95
N THR A 226 -14.39 13.69 4.97
CA THR A 226 -14.65 12.24 5.01
C THR A 226 -15.76 11.91 5.99
N SER A 227 -16.46 10.79 5.76
CA SER A 227 -17.56 10.38 6.61
C SER A 227 -17.72 8.86 6.74
N ASN A 228 -18.37 8.46 7.83
CA ASN A 228 -18.72 7.06 8.09
C ASN A 228 -19.78 6.48 7.13
N ASN A 229 -20.47 7.34 6.38
CA ASN A 229 -21.68 6.99 5.63
C ASN A 229 -21.56 7.31 4.14
N GLY A 230 -20.46 7.94 3.70
CA GLY A 230 -20.22 8.37 2.33
C GLY A 230 -19.21 7.48 1.60
N ALA A 231 -19.02 7.78 0.32
CA ALA A 231 -18.00 7.14 -0.53
C ALA A 231 -16.57 7.57 -0.15
N LEU A 232 -16.41 8.81 0.35
CA LEU A 232 -15.16 9.30 0.94
C LEU A 232 -15.09 8.84 2.41
N PHE A 233 -14.55 7.66 2.63
CA PHE A 233 -14.42 7.06 3.96
C PHE A 233 -13.23 7.64 4.75
N ASN A 234 -13.29 7.57 6.08
CA ASN A 234 -12.31 8.23 6.96
C ASN A 234 -10.87 7.74 6.75
N ASP A 235 -10.66 6.47 6.40
CA ASP A 235 -9.31 5.93 6.16
C ASP A 235 -8.74 6.31 4.79
N LEU A 236 -9.53 6.91 3.90
CA LEU A 236 -9.12 7.24 2.53
C LEU A 236 -7.87 8.12 2.49
N PRO A 237 -7.76 9.24 3.24
CA PRO A 237 -6.56 10.07 3.26
C PRO A 237 -5.33 9.31 3.78
N ALA A 238 -5.51 8.42 4.76
CA ALA A 238 -4.43 7.57 5.27
C ALA A 238 -3.97 6.56 4.20
N ASN A 239 -4.91 5.92 3.51
CA ASN A 239 -4.62 5.01 2.40
C ASN A 239 -3.88 5.72 1.25
N MET A 240 -4.27 6.96 0.91
CA MET A 240 -3.56 7.79 -0.06
C MET A 240 -2.14 8.14 0.41
N LEU A 241 -1.99 8.65 1.64
CA LEU A 241 -0.70 9.09 2.17
C LEU A 241 0.31 7.93 2.28
N GLY A 242 -0.12 6.79 2.83
CA GLY A 242 0.71 5.59 2.94
C GLY A 242 1.11 5.04 1.58
N SER A 243 0.22 5.08 0.59
CA SER A 243 0.53 4.64 -0.79
C SER A 243 1.50 5.59 -1.50
N PHE A 244 1.34 6.91 -1.31
CA PHE A 244 2.28 7.91 -1.83
C PHE A 244 3.71 7.67 -1.33
N PHE A 245 3.89 7.55 -0.01
CA PHE A 245 5.21 7.32 0.55
C PHE A 245 5.72 5.89 0.31
N MET A 246 4.84 4.90 0.09
CA MET A 246 5.26 3.59 -0.42
C MET A 246 5.97 3.72 -1.78
N GLY A 247 5.55 4.65 -2.65
CA GLY A 247 6.27 4.97 -3.89
C GLY A 247 7.70 5.46 -3.65
N TRP A 248 7.92 6.22 -2.57
CA TRP A 248 9.25 6.68 -2.17
C TRP A 248 10.08 5.54 -1.58
N VAL A 249 9.65 4.98 -0.45
CA VAL A 249 10.48 4.07 0.36
C VAL A 249 10.40 2.61 -0.09
N GLY A 250 9.28 2.20 -0.68
CA GLY A 250 9.03 0.83 -1.12
C GLY A 250 9.37 0.57 -2.59
N VAL A 251 9.47 1.62 -3.41
CA VAL A 251 9.77 1.51 -4.84
C VAL A 251 11.08 2.21 -5.20
N VAL A 252 11.16 3.54 -5.11
CA VAL A 252 12.29 4.31 -5.66
C VAL A 252 13.55 4.20 -4.80
N PHE A 253 13.47 4.48 -3.51
CA PHE A 253 14.63 4.52 -2.60
C PHE A 253 14.88 3.19 -1.86
N LYS A 254 14.12 2.13 -2.15
CA LYS A 254 14.20 0.86 -1.42
C LYS A 254 15.62 0.30 -1.38
N LYS A 255 16.33 0.33 -2.51
CA LYS A 255 17.72 -0.17 -2.61
C LYS A 255 18.69 0.65 -1.76
N ASP A 256 18.61 1.99 -1.83
CA ASP A 256 19.50 2.89 -1.10
C ASP A 256 19.28 2.80 0.42
N ILE A 257 18.01 2.75 0.83
CA ILE A 257 17.64 2.57 2.24
C ILE A 257 18.10 1.20 2.73
N SER A 258 17.92 0.13 1.95
CA SER A 258 18.37 -1.22 2.31
C SER A 258 19.88 -1.32 2.41
N MET A 259 20.63 -0.57 1.59
CA MET A 259 22.09 -0.49 1.68
C MET A 259 22.55 0.19 2.97
N PHE A 260 21.78 1.19 3.43
CA PHE A 260 22.05 1.89 4.68
C PHE A 260 21.64 1.08 5.91
N SER A 261 20.47 0.47 5.89
CA SER A 261 20.01 -0.53 6.86
C SER A 261 18.80 -1.33 6.34
N GLU A 262 18.96 -2.64 6.28
CA GLU A 262 17.91 -3.57 5.84
C GLU A 262 16.68 -3.51 6.75
N HIS A 263 16.89 -3.49 8.07
CA HIS A 263 15.79 -3.43 9.04
C HIS A 263 15.01 -2.11 8.96
N LEU A 264 15.69 -1.00 8.66
CA LEU A 264 15.04 0.28 8.46
C LEU A 264 14.19 0.28 7.18
N ALA A 265 14.67 -0.32 6.10
CA ALA A 265 13.90 -0.46 4.87
C ALA A 265 12.61 -1.25 5.11
N VAL A 266 12.69 -2.36 5.84
CA VAL A 266 11.52 -3.16 6.24
C VAL A 266 10.61 -2.38 7.20
N GLY A 267 11.18 -1.68 8.18
CA GLY A 267 10.44 -0.85 9.14
C GLY A 267 9.67 0.29 8.48
N LEU A 268 10.25 0.98 7.51
CA LEU A 268 9.59 2.08 6.79
C LEU A 268 8.53 1.57 5.81
N SER A 269 8.87 0.59 4.97
CA SER A 269 7.95 0.08 3.95
C SER A 269 6.84 -0.79 4.57
N THR A 270 7.22 -1.87 5.22
CA THR A 270 6.27 -2.82 5.82
C THR A 270 5.71 -2.23 7.11
N GLY A 271 6.55 -1.76 8.03
CA GLY A 271 6.08 -1.23 9.31
C GLY A 271 5.20 0.01 9.15
N LEU A 272 5.77 1.13 8.71
CA LEU A 272 5.13 2.44 8.72
C LEU A 272 4.08 2.57 7.62
N MET A 273 4.47 2.48 6.34
CA MET A 273 3.53 2.69 5.23
C MET A 273 2.40 1.67 5.23
N GLY A 274 2.71 0.43 5.59
CA GLY A 274 1.70 -0.60 5.75
C GLY A 274 0.67 -0.26 6.84
N SER A 275 1.12 0.21 8.01
CA SER A 275 0.26 0.48 9.17
C SER A 275 -0.46 1.83 9.12
N ILE A 276 0.00 2.79 8.30
CA ILE A 276 -0.77 3.99 7.96
C ILE A 276 -2.02 3.58 7.16
N THR A 277 -1.87 2.63 6.23
CA THR A 277 -2.99 2.16 5.41
C THR A 277 -3.79 1.06 6.11
N THR A 278 -5.06 0.86 5.73
CA THR A 278 -5.87 -0.29 6.13
C THR A 278 -6.77 -0.72 4.98
N TYR A 279 -6.69 -2.00 4.65
CA TYR A 279 -7.59 -2.62 3.66
C TYR A 279 -8.85 -3.14 4.34
N ALA A 280 -8.71 -3.74 5.51
CA ALA A 280 -9.82 -4.35 6.24
C ALA A 280 -10.91 -3.31 6.61
N SER A 281 -10.50 -2.13 7.09
CA SER A 281 -11.44 -1.06 7.45
C SER A 281 -12.08 -0.41 6.23
N MET A 282 -11.37 -0.32 5.11
CA MET A 282 -11.96 0.07 3.83
C MET A 282 -13.07 -0.90 3.43
N ILE A 283 -12.80 -2.21 3.41
CA ILE A 283 -13.81 -3.22 3.07
C ILE A 283 -14.99 -3.18 4.03
N GLN A 284 -14.74 -3.14 5.35
CA GLN A 284 -15.79 -3.11 6.36
C GLN A 284 -16.68 -1.88 6.22
N ARG A 285 -16.10 -0.71 5.91
CA ARG A 285 -16.87 0.51 5.68
C ARG A 285 -17.76 0.40 4.45
N MET A 286 -17.23 -0.12 3.35
CA MET A 286 -18.00 -0.29 2.11
C MET A 286 -19.13 -1.30 2.30
N LEU A 287 -18.81 -2.42 2.95
CA LEU A 287 -19.78 -3.45 3.35
C LEU A 287 -20.90 -2.85 4.21
N THR A 288 -20.55 -2.07 5.24
CA THR A 288 -21.54 -1.43 6.13
C THR A 288 -22.47 -0.49 5.35
N ASN A 289 -21.96 0.26 4.38
CA ASN A 289 -22.78 1.11 3.53
C ASN A 289 -23.73 0.28 2.63
N MET A 290 -23.25 -0.82 2.05
CA MET A 290 -24.10 -1.72 1.25
C MET A 290 -25.20 -2.37 2.10
N VAL A 291 -24.87 -2.85 3.29
CA VAL A 291 -25.82 -3.48 4.24
C VAL A 291 -26.90 -2.50 4.71
N ARG A 292 -26.58 -1.20 4.81
CA ARG A 292 -27.50 -0.12 5.24
C ARG A 292 -28.23 0.56 4.08
N ASN A 293 -28.44 -0.12 2.96
CA ASN A 293 -29.12 0.40 1.76
C ASN A 293 -28.47 1.64 1.11
N ARG A 294 -27.19 1.92 1.41
CA ARG A 294 -26.37 2.96 0.76
C ARG A 294 -25.34 2.30 -0.16
N TRP A 295 -25.81 1.34 -0.96
CA TRP A 295 -24.96 0.51 -1.82
C TRP A 295 -24.18 1.32 -2.84
N THR A 296 -24.73 2.43 -3.32
CA THR A 296 -24.03 3.37 -4.22
C THR A 296 -22.76 3.93 -3.56
N ASN A 297 -22.85 4.36 -2.29
CA ASN A 297 -21.68 4.83 -1.54
C ASN A 297 -20.67 3.71 -1.31
N GLY A 298 -21.13 2.48 -1.07
CA GLY A 298 -20.27 1.31 -0.92
C GLY A 298 -19.49 0.99 -2.21
N ILE A 299 -20.17 0.96 -3.36
CA ILE A 299 -19.52 0.70 -4.65
C ILE A 299 -18.58 1.85 -5.03
N ALA A 300 -19.06 3.10 -4.94
CA ALA A 300 -18.26 4.27 -5.27
C ALA A 300 -17.01 4.38 -4.38
N GLY A 301 -17.12 4.08 -3.08
CA GLY A 301 -15.98 4.13 -2.18
C GLY A 301 -14.95 3.01 -2.42
N LEU A 302 -15.35 1.83 -2.93
CA LEU A 302 -14.39 0.82 -3.39
C LEU A 302 -13.56 1.33 -4.57
N PHE A 303 -14.22 1.92 -5.58
CA PHE A 303 -13.53 2.51 -6.73
C PHE A 303 -12.62 3.66 -6.29
N LEU A 304 -13.16 4.64 -5.57
CA LEU A 304 -12.37 5.79 -5.10
C LEU A 304 -11.21 5.36 -4.21
N GLY A 305 -11.42 4.38 -3.31
CA GLY A 305 -10.38 3.86 -2.43
C GLY A 305 -9.19 3.27 -3.19
N MET A 306 -9.47 2.41 -4.17
CA MET A 306 -8.43 1.76 -4.96
C MET A 306 -7.76 2.72 -5.96
N GLU A 307 -8.55 3.51 -6.69
CA GLU A 307 -8.03 4.44 -7.70
C GLU A 307 -7.17 5.55 -7.07
N LEU A 308 -7.64 6.17 -5.98
CA LEU A 308 -6.87 7.23 -5.31
C LEU A 308 -5.61 6.69 -4.65
N ALA A 309 -5.63 5.47 -4.10
CA ALA A 309 -4.42 4.83 -3.59
C ALA A 309 -3.41 4.53 -4.71
N GLN A 310 -3.88 4.02 -5.85
CA GLN A 310 -3.03 3.74 -7.02
C GLN A 310 -2.42 5.03 -7.59
N ILE A 311 -3.22 6.07 -7.78
CA ILE A 311 -2.74 7.38 -8.25
C ILE A 311 -1.73 7.96 -7.25
N SER A 312 -2.02 7.87 -5.95
CA SER A 312 -1.11 8.35 -4.91
C SER A 312 0.26 7.63 -4.99
N LEU A 313 0.28 6.31 -5.20
CA LEU A 313 1.50 5.55 -5.42
C LEU A 313 2.29 6.06 -6.64
N ILE A 314 1.62 6.25 -7.79
CA ILE A 314 2.25 6.73 -9.02
C ILE A 314 2.87 8.11 -8.81
N VAL A 315 2.11 9.04 -8.23
CA VAL A 315 2.60 10.38 -7.88
C VAL A 315 3.77 10.31 -6.89
N GLY A 316 3.74 9.35 -5.96
CA GLY A 316 4.85 9.04 -5.07
C GLY A 316 6.12 8.63 -5.81
N VAL A 317 6.00 7.70 -6.75
CA VAL A 317 7.13 7.25 -7.58
C VAL A 317 7.69 8.39 -8.44
N ASP A 318 6.82 9.17 -9.08
CA ASP A 318 7.24 10.25 -9.97
C ASP A 318 7.91 11.41 -9.21
N SER A 319 7.36 11.78 -8.06
CA SER A 319 7.96 12.80 -7.19
C SER A 319 9.31 12.36 -6.61
N ALA A 320 9.46 11.09 -6.24
CA ALA A 320 10.74 10.54 -5.79
C ALA A 320 11.79 10.52 -6.92
N LYS A 321 11.42 10.12 -8.14
CA LYS A 321 12.31 10.18 -9.32
C LYS A 321 12.71 11.61 -9.67
N LEU A 322 11.79 12.56 -9.55
CA LEU A 322 12.08 13.98 -9.74
C LEU A 322 13.12 14.46 -8.74
N LEU A 323 13.00 14.06 -7.47
CA LEU A 323 14.00 14.36 -6.45
C LEU A 323 15.39 13.78 -6.80
N CYS A 324 15.47 12.54 -7.28
CA CYS A 324 16.74 11.95 -7.74
C CYS A 324 17.39 12.80 -8.84
N LYS A 325 16.62 13.18 -9.86
CA LYS A 325 17.11 14.04 -10.96
C LYS A 325 17.60 15.40 -10.47
N ILE A 326 16.91 15.99 -9.48
CA ILE A 326 17.33 17.25 -8.86
C ILE A 326 18.66 17.06 -8.11
N LEU A 327 18.79 16.00 -7.32
CA LEU A 327 20.00 15.69 -6.57
C LEU A 327 21.20 15.43 -7.48
N GLU A 328 21.01 14.67 -8.57
CA GLU A 328 22.02 14.43 -9.60
C GLU A 328 22.47 15.74 -10.25
N ARG A 329 21.53 16.63 -10.59
CA ARG A 329 21.84 17.94 -11.18
C ARG A 329 22.62 18.83 -10.20
N ILE A 330 22.24 18.83 -8.91
CA ILE A 330 22.99 19.53 -7.86
C ILE A 330 24.40 18.95 -7.76
N ASN A 331 24.54 17.63 -7.80
CA ASN A 331 25.82 16.94 -7.68
C ASN A 331 26.75 17.26 -8.86
N HIS A 332 26.21 17.24 -10.07
CA HIS A 332 26.94 17.63 -11.28
C HIS A 332 27.38 19.11 -11.24
N ASN A 333 26.50 20.01 -10.77
CA ASN A 333 26.86 21.42 -10.59
C ASN A 333 27.90 21.65 -9.49
N ARG A 334 27.87 20.86 -8.41
CA ARG A 334 28.92 20.87 -7.37
C ARG A 334 30.26 20.41 -7.93
N GLY A 335 30.27 19.32 -8.71
CA GLY A 335 31.46 18.82 -9.39
C GLY A 335 32.09 19.89 -10.31
N ARG A 336 31.26 20.60 -11.10
CA ARG A 336 31.74 21.73 -11.93
C ARG A 336 32.37 22.87 -11.12
N LYS A 337 31.89 23.12 -9.91
CA LYS A 337 32.42 24.15 -9.00
C LYS A 337 33.61 23.65 -8.16
N GLY A 338 34.07 22.41 -8.36
CA GLY A 338 35.10 21.79 -7.52
C GLY A 338 34.63 21.49 -6.08
N LEU A 339 33.33 21.55 -5.80
CA LEU A 339 32.79 21.14 -4.49
C LEU A 339 32.67 19.63 -4.41
N LYS A 340 32.85 19.10 -3.20
CA LYS A 340 32.66 17.67 -2.93
C LYS A 340 31.23 17.25 -3.31
N PRO A 341 31.07 16.09 -3.97
CA PRO A 341 29.76 15.56 -4.28
C PRO A 341 28.95 15.28 -3.00
N LEU A 342 27.63 15.32 -3.12
CA LEU A 342 26.76 14.71 -2.11
C LEU A 342 27.14 13.23 -2.01
N GLN A 343 27.57 12.80 -0.83
CA GLN A 343 28.03 11.43 -0.62
C GLN A 343 26.82 10.49 -0.64
N ALA A 344 26.98 9.35 -1.31
CA ALA A 344 26.07 8.23 -1.16
C ALA A 344 26.04 7.79 0.31
N LEU A 345 24.89 7.29 0.76
CA LEU A 345 24.75 6.76 2.12
C LEU A 345 25.80 5.67 2.34
N PRO A 346 26.60 5.75 3.42
CA PRO A 346 27.60 4.73 3.69
C PRO A 346 26.89 3.39 3.92
N PRO A 347 27.46 2.28 3.44
CA PRO A 347 26.84 0.96 3.61
C PRO A 347 26.67 0.62 5.10
N GLU A 348 25.73 -0.27 5.39
CA GLU A 348 25.48 -0.76 6.74
C GLU A 348 26.75 -1.40 7.32
N ASN A 349 27.06 -1.06 8.58
CA ASN A 349 28.20 -1.60 9.31
C ASN A 349 27.69 -2.23 10.62
N ARG A 350 28.41 -3.23 11.16
CA ARG A 350 28.02 -3.95 12.39
C ARG A 350 27.68 -3.03 13.56
N ARG A 351 28.48 -1.98 13.78
CA ARG A 351 28.22 -0.96 14.81
C ARG A 351 26.84 -0.29 14.61
N ARG A 352 26.51 0.11 13.39
CA ARG A 352 25.24 0.77 13.05
C ARG A 352 24.06 -0.17 13.31
N ARG A 353 24.19 -1.44 12.93
CA ARG A 353 23.16 -2.47 13.14
C ARG A 353 22.88 -2.71 14.63
N TYR A 354 23.94 -2.75 15.45
CA TYR A 354 23.81 -2.85 16.91
C TYR A 354 23.14 -1.61 17.54
N TRP A 355 23.56 -0.40 17.15
CA TRP A 355 22.92 0.83 17.62
C TRP A 355 21.47 0.95 17.17
N SER A 356 21.18 0.56 15.94
CA SER A 356 19.82 0.49 15.40
C SER A 356 18.95 -0.46 16.25
N LEU A 357 19.42 -1.67 16.55
CA LEU A 357 18.74 -2.57 17.49
C LEU A 357 18.46 -1.91 18.84
N ILE A 358 19.46 -1.30 19.48
CA ILE A 358 19.29 -0.64 20.79
C ILE A 358 18.25 0.47 20.71
N VAL A 359 18.39 1.39 19.76
CA VAL A 359 17.52 2.56 19.61
C VAL A 359 16.08 2.12 19.38
N PHE A 360 15.83 1.24 18.42
CA PHE A 360 14.46 0.80 18.13
C PHE A 360 13.87 -0.09 19.22
N THR A 361 14.69 -0.85 19.95
CA THR A 361 14.19 -1.59 21.12
C THR A 361 13.77 -0.65 22.24
N LEU A 362 14.56 0.38 22.53
CA LEU A 362 14.23 1.37 23.57
C LEU A 362 13.01 2.21 23.17
N VAL A 363 12.98 2.73 21.94
CA VAL A 363 11.88 3.55 21.44
C VAL A 363 10.61 2.72 21.27
N GLY A 364 10.68 1.58 20.61
CA GLY A 364 9.54 0.67 20.41
C GLY A 364 9.02 0.11 21.73
N GLY A 365 9.90 -0.35 22.61
CA GLY A 365 9.54 -0.81 23.95
C GLY A 365 8.91 0.29 24.80
N GLY A 366 9.47 1.50 24.77
CA GLY A 366 8.92 2.66 25.47
C GLY A 366 7.54 3.06 24.97
N LEU A 367 7.34 3.12 23.65
CA LEU A 367 6.02 3.39 23.06
C LEU A 367 5.00 2.30 23.40
N TRP A 368 5.43 1.03 23.41
CA TRP A 368 4.55 -0.10 23.67
C TRP A 368 4.13 -0.17 25.14
N VAL A 369 5.07 -0.03 26.07
CA VAL A 369 4.80 0.08 27.52
C VAL A 369 3.99 1.34 27.82
N GLY A 370 4.32 2.47 27.20
CA GLY A 370 3.55 3.71 27.32
C GLY A 370 2.09 3.52 26.89
N SER A 371 1.86 2.83 25.78
CA SER A 371 0.51 2.50 25.30
C SER A 371 -0.26 1.62 26.29
N LEU A 372 0.40 0.64 26.92
CA LEU A 372 -0.19 -0.17 27.99
C LEU A 372 -0.60 0.70 29.18
N LEU A 373 0.33 1.51 29.70
CA LEU A 373 0.07 2.38 30.84
C LEU A 373 -1.07 3.35 30.55
N LEU A 374 -1.06 3.99 29.38
CA LEU A 374 -2.12 4.92 28.98
C LEU A 374 -3.47 4.21 28.78
N THR A 375 -3.51 2.97 28.28
CA THR A 375 -4.75 2.19 28.18
C THR A 375 -5.39 1.94 29.56
N VAL A 376 -4.55 1.67 30.56
CA VAL A 376 -4.98 1.38 31.94
C VAL A 376 -5.36 2.65 32.70
N PHE A 377 -4.53 3.70 32.62
CA PHE A 377 -4.63 4.87 33.49
C PHE A 377 -5.36 6.08 32.87
N ASP A 378 -5.46 6.19 31.54
CA ASP A 378 -6.23 7.27 30.91
C ASP A 378 -7.73 6.98 31.05
N SER A 379 -8.40 7.57 32.04
CA SER A 379 -9.86 7.46 32.22
C SER A 379 -10.64 8.57 31.52
N SER A 380 -9.95 9.42 30.76
CA SER A 380 -10.46 10.72 30.37
C SER A 380 -11.43 10.70 29.17
N SER A 381 -11.22 9.79 28.21
CA SER A 381 -12.04 9.68 26.99
C SER A 381 -11.94 8.28 26.39
N ILE A 382 -13.07 7.73 25.95
CA ILE A 382 -13.12 6.44 25.26
C ILE A 382 -12.25 6.43 24.00
N SER A 383 -12.31 7.48 23.17
CA SER A 383 -11.55 7.55 21.91
C SER A 383 -10.04 7.54 22.15
N ARG A 384 -9.57 8.19 23.23
CA ARG A 384 -8.15 8.13 23.61
C ARG A 384 -7.76 6.73 24.09
N ARG A 385 -8.57 6.12 24.96
CA ARG A 385 -8.32 4.75 25.43
C ARG A 385 -8.30 3.75 24.28
N THR A 386 -9.21 3.90 23.32
CA THR A 386 -9.24 3.12 22.07
C THR A 386 -7.95 3.30 21.29
N LEU A 387 -7.44 4.54 21.14
CA LEU A 387 -6.17 4.80 20.48
C LEU A 387 -4.98 4.13 21.20
N TRP A 388 -4.91 4.23 22.53
CA TRP A 388 -3.84 3.61 23.32
C TRP A 388 -3.90 2.09 23.24
N LEU A 389 -5.10 1.51 23.29
CA LEU A 389 -5.31 0.08 23.09
C LEU A 389 -4.90 -0.32 21.67
N ALA A 390 -5.26 0.45 20.66
CA ALA A 390 -4.86 0.21 19.27
C ALA A 390 -3.33 0.23 19.12
N CYS A 391 -2.64 1.18 19.75
CA CYS A 391 -1.17 1.23 19.78
C CYS A 391 -0.57 0.01 20.52
N LEU A 392 -1.23 -0.48 21.58
CA LEU A 392 -0.81 -1.67 22.31
C LEU A 392 -0.93 -2.95 21.45
N VAL A 393 -1.99 -3.08 20.64
CA VAL A 393 -2.22 -4.28 19.82
C VAL A 393 -1.73 -4.16 18.36
N ALA A 394 -1.19 -3.00 17.97
CA ALA A 394 -0.60 -2.79 16.65
C ALA A 394 0.61 -3.70 16.35
N PRO A 395 1.57 -3.91 17.27
CA PRO A 395 2.78 -4.69 16.99
C PRO A 395 2.50 -6.14 16.55
N PRO A 396 1.64 -6.92 17.23
CA PRO A 396 1.25 -8.24 16.75
C PRO A 396 0.72 -8.25 15.30
N GLY A 397 -0.10 -7.27 14.92
CA GLY A 397 -0.66 -7.18 13.57
C GLY A 397 0.41 -6.98 12.50
N VAL A 398 1.32 -6.03 12.72
CA VAL A 398 2.42 -5.77 11.77
C VAL A 398 3.46 -6.91 11.73
N TRP A 399 3.73 -7.58 12.85
CA TRP A 399 4.60 -8.75 12.88
C TRP A 399 4.02 -9.90 12.06
N MET A 400 2.73 -10.18 12.22
CA MET A 400 2.03 -11.17 11.42
C MET A 400 2.08 -10.82 9.93
N ARG A 401 1.78 -9.56 9.56
CA ARG A 401 1.87 -9.13 8.15
C ARG A 401 3.26 -9.35 7.57
N TRP A 402 4.31 -8.95 8.27
CA TRP A 402 5.68 -9.19 7.84
C TRP A 402 6.03 -10.67 7.76
N TYR A 403 5.51 -11.49 8.68
CA TYR A 403 5.70 -12.93 8.64
C TYR A 403 5.08 -13.55 7.37
N PHE A 404 3.81 -13.24 7.10
CA PHE A 404 3.09 -13.74 5.93
C PHE A 404 3.62 -13.19 4.60
N ALA A 405 4.18 -11.98 4.58
CA ALA A 405 4.79 -11.41 3.37
C ALA A 405 5.88 -12.30 2.75
N ARG A 406 6.49 -13.20 3.53
CA ARG A 406 7.46 -14.19 3.03
C ARG A 406 6.86 -15.19 2.04
N LEU A 407 5.56 -15.41 2.09
CA LEU A 407 4.85 -16.29 1.17
C LEU A 407 4.67 -15.64 -0.22
N ASN A 408 4.86 -14.32 -0.33
CA ASN A 408 4.78 -13.63 -1.61
C ASN A 408 5.88 -14.12 -2.56
N GLY A 409 5.50 -14.51 -3.78
CA GLY A 409 6.44 -15.03 -4.78
C GLY A 409 6.79 -16.51 -4.65
N GLN A 410 6.34 -17.20 -3.58
CA GLN A 410 6.64 -18.63 -3.39
C GLN A 410 5.79 -19.55 -4.27
N GLY A 411 4.61 -19.10 -4.71
CA GLY A 411 3.64 -19.95 -5.42
C GLY A 411 2.91 -20.94 -4.50
N ILE A 412 1.99 -21.71 -5.06
CA ILE A 412 1.09 -22.64 -4.38
C ILE A 412 1.46 -24.09 -4.76
N GLY A 413 1.54 -24.95 -3.75
CA GLY A 413 1.72 -26.40 -3.89
C GLY A 413 3.14 -26.85 -4.23
N PRO A 414 3.39 -28.17 -4.36
CA PRO A 414 4.72 -28.75 -4.56
C PRO A 414 5.40 -28.27 -5.86
N LYS A 415 4.59 -27.97 -6.88
CA LYS A 415 5.06 -27.46 -8.18
C LYS A 415 5.28 -25.94 -8.18
N HIS A 416 5.09 -25.26 -7.05
CA HIS A 416 5.15 -23.81 -6.92
C HIS A 416 4.34 -23.10 -8.03
N SER A 417 3.12 -23.57 -8.27
CA SER A 417 2.24 -23.00 -9.30
C SER A 417 1.83 -21.58 -8.92
N VAL A 418 1.52 -20.70 -9.87
CA VAL A 418 1.00 -19.35 -9.57
C VAL A 418 1.96 -18.43 -8.76
N ARG A 419 3.28 -18.50 -8.97
CA ARG A 419 4.27 -17.61 -8.29
C ARG A 419 4.02 -16.11 -8.45
N TRP A 420 3.27 -15.72 -9.47
CA TRP A 420 2.93 -14.33 -9.73
C TRP A 420 1.96 -13.73 -8.70
N LEU A 421 1.25 -14.55 -7.92
CA LEU A 421 0.27 -14.10 -6.96
C LEU A 421 0.93 -13.81 -5.60
N PRO A 422 0.78 -12.61 -5.03
CA PRO A 422 1.24 -12.27 -3.69
C PRO A 422 0.34 -12.90 -2.61
N ILE A 423 0.54 -14.19 -2.35
CA ILE A 423 -0.33 -14.99 -1.46
C ILE A 423 -0.35 -14.45 -0.03
N GLY A 424 0.79 -14.00 0.48
CA GLY A 424 0.90 -13.41 1.82
C GLY A 424 0.03 -12.17 1.96
N THR A 425 0.12 -11.23 1.03
CA THR A 425 -0.68 -9.99 1.03
C THR A 425 -2.17 -10.28 0.87
N LEU A 426 -2.53 -11.20 -0.03
CA LEU A 426 -3.91 -11.67 -0.19
C LEU A 426 -4.45 -12.24 1.12
N LEU A 427 -3.69 -13.15 1.75
CA LEU A 427 -4.12 -13.86 2.95
C LEU A 427 -4.37 -12.90 4.12
N VAL A 428 -3.45 -11.96 4.37
CA VAL A 428 -3.61 -11.00 5.48
C VAL A 428 -4.75 -10.02 5.24
N ASN A 429 -4.96 -9.56 4.00
CA ASN A 429 -6.06 -8.65 3.67
C ASN A 429 -7.42 -9.32 3.82
N VAL A 430 -7.59 -10.53 3.27
CA VAL A 430 -8.84 -11.30 3.39
C VAL A 430 -9.09 -11.71 4.84
N SER A 431 -8.07 -12.21 5.55
CA SER A 431 -8.22 -12.66 6.94
C SER A 431 -8.56 -11.50 7.87
N ALA A 432 -7.86 -10.37 7.76
CA ALA A 432 -8.15 -9.18 8.56
C ALA A 432 -9.55 -8.64 8.28
N SER A 433 -9.98 -8.57 7.01
CA SER A 433 -11.33 -8.13 6.65
C SER A 433 -12.41 -9.06 7.22
N SER A 434 -12.16 -10.37 7.21
CA SER A 434 -13.08 -11.37 7.77
C SER A 434 -13.19 -11.24 9.30
N MET A 435 -12.05 -11.04 9.98
CA MET A 435 -12.02 -10.79 11.42
C MET A 435 -12.69 -9.47 11.78
N GLU A 436 -12.49 -8.41 10.98
CA GLU A 436 -13.09 -7.10 11.21
C GLU A 436 -14.61 -7.14 11.07
N ALA A 437 -15.14 -7.88 10.08
CA ALA A 437 -16.57 -8.15 9.95
C ALA A 437 -17.12 -8.93 11.15
N GLY A 438 -16.37 -9.91 11.66
CA GLY A 438 -16.73 -10.65 12.88
C GLY A 438 -16.82 -9.74 14.10
N LEU A 439 -15.80 -8.92 14.33
CA LEU A 439 -15.79 -7.94 15.43
C LEU A 439 -16.92 -6.91 15.30
N ALA A 440 -17.20 -6.41 14.10
CA ALA A 440 -18.31 -5.50 13.86
C ALA A 440 -19.67 -6.13 14.16
N THR A 441 -19.80 -7.45 13.95
CA THR A 441 -21.02 -8.21 14.30
C THR A 441 -21.15 -8.36 15.82
N VAL A 442 -20.05 -8.66 16.51
CA VAL A 442 -20.01 -8.73 17.98
C VAL A 442 -20.37 -7.37 18.60
N GLU A 443 -19.81 -6.28 18.08
CA GLU A 443 -20.13 -4.94 18.54
C GLU A 443 -21.63 -4.63 18.37
N ALA A 444 -22.19 -4.95 17.20
CA ALA A 444 -23.61 -4.75 16.92
C ALA A 444 -24.53 -5.60 17.82
N ALA A 445 -24.09 -6.78 18.26
CA ALA A 445 -24.86 -7.69 19.10
C ALA A 445 -24.77 -7.38 20.61
N VAL A 446 -23.59 -6.98 21.10
CA VAL A 446 -23.34 -6.78 22.53
C VAL A 446 -23.58 -5.32 22.95
N GLY A 447 -23.13 -4.36 22.15
CA GLY A 447 -23.42 -2.93 22.33
C GLY A 447 -22.97 -2.28 23.66
N ASN A 448 -22.13 -2.93 24.47
CA ASN A 448 -21.67 -2.38 25.76
C ASN A 448 -20.32 -1.65 25.63
N TYR A 449 -19.97 -0.89 26.68
CA TYR A 449 -18.77 -0.04 26.70
C TYR A 449 -17.47 -0.83 26.48
N ASP A 450 -17.27 -1.93 27.22
CA ASP A 450 -16.03 -2.71 27.18
C ASP A 450 -15.86 -3.43 25.83
N ALA A 451 -16.95 -4.00 25.29
CA ALA A 451 -16.93 -4.63 23.99
C ALA A 451 -16.56 -3.64 22.89
N ARG A 452 -17.12 -2.43 22.93
CA ARG A 452 -16.81 -1.38 21.95
C ARG A 452 -15.36 -0.93 22.05
N LEU A 453 -14.85 -0.68 23.26
CA LEU A 453 -13.45 -0.32 23.47
C LEU A 453 -12.50 -1.39 22.89
N LEU A 454 -12.77 -2.67 23.17
CA LEU A 454 -11.97 -3.78 22.68
C LEU A 454 -12.06 -3.95 21.15
N VAL A 455 -13.28 -3.91 20.59
CA VAL A 455 -13.51 -4.03 19.15
C VAL A 455 -12.83 -2.90 18.39
N ASP A 456 -13.11 -1.64 18.75
CA ASP A 456 -12.53 -0.47 18.08
C ASP A 456 -11.00 -0.50 18.19
N GLY A 457 -10.44 -0.89 19.35
CA GLY A 457 -9.00 -0.99 19.55
C GLY A 457 -8.35 -2.09 18.70
N LEU A 458 -9.00 -3.25 18.57
CA LEU A 458 -8.52 -4.36 17.74
C LEU A 458 -8.61 -4.04 16.24
N GLN A 459 -9.70 -3.40 15.80
CA GLN A 459 -9.89 -2.96 14.42
C GLN A 459 -8.86 -1.89 14.04
N LEU A 460 -8.78 -0.81 14.82
CA LEU A 460 -7.84 0.28 14.58
C LEU A 460 -6.38 -0.14 14.75
N GLY A 461 -6.06 -1.03 15.67
CA GLY A 461 -4.68 -1.43 15.97
C GLY A 461 -4.25 -2.67 15.19
N MET A 462 -4.71 -3.84 15.63
CA MET A 462 -4.23 -5.13 15.15
C MET A 462 -4.62 -5.38 13.69
N LEU A 463 -5.91 -5.30 13.35
CA LEU A 463 -6.42 -5.62 12.01
C LEU A 463 -6.02 -4.56 10.98
N GLY A 464 -6.04 -3.29 11.40
CA GLY A 464 -5.53 -2.18 10.61
C GLY A 464 -4.03 -2.29 10.31
N CYS A 465 -3.21 -2.85 11.20
CA CYS A 465 -1.77 -3.08 10.93
C CYS A 465 -1.47 -4.41 10.22
N LEU A 466 -2.37 -5.39 10.35
CA LEU A 466 -2.29 -6.69 9.67
C LEU A 466 -2.63 -6.58 8.18
N SER A 467 -3.64 -5.79 7.84
CA SER A 467 -4.03 -5.51 6.45
C SER A 467 -3.25 -4.34 5.86
N THR A 468 -3.28 -4.16 4.55
CA THR A 468 -2.59 -3.04 3.89
C THR A 468 -3.13 -2.73 2.50
N VAL A 469 -3.26 -1.44 2.20
CA VAL A 469 -3.52 -0.96 0.83
C VAL A 469 -2.22 -0.60 0.13
N SER A 470 -1.26 0.01 0.83
CA SER A 470 -0.02 0.49 0.21
C SER A 470 0.82 -0.61 -0.44
N THR A 471 0.98 -1.77 0.23
CA THR A 471 1.66 -2.92 -0.39
C THR A 471 0.84 -3.49 -1.55
N PHE A 472 -0.48 -3.56 -1.39
CA PHE A 472 -1.39 -4.11 -2.37
C PHE A 472 -1.36 -3.32 -3.70
N VAL A 473 -1.43 -2.00 -3.66
CA VAL A 473 -1.31 -1.15 -4.87
C VAL A 473 0.08 -1.19 -5.48
N ALA A 474 1.14 -1.34 -4.67
CA ALA A 474 2.49 -1.52 -5.19
C ALA A 474 2.64 -2.84 -5.97
N GLU A 475 2.04 -3.93 -5.48
CA GLU A 475 2.01 -5.22 -6.19
C GLU A 475 1.20 -5.13 -7.49
N ILE A 476 0.05 -4.44 -7.48
CA ILE A 476 -0.76 -4.19 -8.68
C ILE A 476 0.04 -3.40 -9.72
N GLN A 477 0.77 -2.36 -9.29
CA GLN A 477 1.62 -1.57 -10.18
C GLN A 477 2.73 -2.41 -10.83
N ILE A 478 3.36 -3.30 -10.08
CA ILE A 478 4.37 -4.23 -10.62
C ILE A 478 3.73 -5.13 -11.68
N MET A 479 2.56 -5.70 -11.41
CA MET A 479 1.84 -6.54 -12.38
C MET A 479 1.40 -5.75 -13.62
N HIS A 480 1.05 -4.48 -13.46
CA HIS A 480 0.64 -3.61 -14.56
C HIS A 480 1.81 -3.27 -15.50
N GLN A 481 3.01 -3.11 -14.95
CA GLN A 481 4.24 -2.89 -15.71
C GLN A 481 4.79 -4.19 -16.34
N GLY A 482 4.43 -5.35 -15.80
CA GLY A 482 4.86 -6.65 -16.30
C GLY A 482 4.24 -7.06 -17.64
N LYS A 483 4.74 -8.17 -18.21
CA LYS A 483 4.29 -8.73 -19.51
C LYS A 483 2.80 -9.11 -19.51
N ASN A 484 2.29 -9.61 -18.39
CA ASN A 484 0.94 -10.17 -18.26
C ASN A 484 0.03 -9.21 -17.48
N ARG A 485 -0.35 -8.09 -18.11
CA ARG A 485 -1.13 -7.01 -17.47
C ARG A 485 -2.48 -7.45 -16.92
N TRP A 486 -3.08 -8.52 -17.46
CA TRP A 486 -4.36 -9.06 -16.97
C TRP A 486 -4.32 -9.41 -15.47
N ARG A 487 -3.14 -9.79 -14.94
CA ARG A 487 -2.93 -10.10 -13.52
C ARG A 487 -3.23 -8.91 -12.61
N ALA A 488 -2.91 -7.70 -13.08
CA ALA A 488 -3.17 -6.46 -12.36
C ALA A 488 -4.67 -6.14 -12.21
N TYR A 489 -5.55 -6.81 -12.96
CA TYR A 489 -7.00 -6.70 -12.82
C TYR A 489 -7.58 -7.87 -12.03
N VAL A 490 -7.16 -9.11 -12.34
CA VAL A 490 -7.68 -10.30 -11.67
C VAL A 490 -7.33 -10.32 -10.18
N TYR A 491 -6.11 -9.94 -9.81
CA TYR A 491 -5.66 -9.92 -8.42
C TYR A 491 -6.50 -9.00 -7.52
N PRO A 492 -6.69 -7.70 -7.85
CA PRO A 492 -7.49 -6.84 -7.00
C PRO A 492 -8.97 -7.20 -6.98
N ILE A 493 -9.55 -7.54 -8.14
CA ILE A 493 -10.97 -7.91 -8.24
C ILE A 493 -11.25 -9.14 -7.39
N SER A 494 -10.44 -10.19 -7.50
CA SER A 494 -10.64 -11.42 -6.72
C SER A 494 -10.47 -11.18 -5.22
N THR A 495 -9.44 -10.44 -4.79
CA THR A 495 -9.20 -10.13 -3.38
C THR A 495 -10.38 -9.35 -2.76
N ILE A 496 -10.89 -8.34 -3.47
CA ILE A 496 -12.04 -7.54 -3.03
C ILE A 496 -13.31 -8.38 -3.00
N LEU A 497 -13.59 -9.15 -4.06
CA LEU A 497 -14.79 -9.97 -4.14
C LEU A 497 -14.84 -11.03 -3.02
N ILE A 498 -13.73 -11.72 -2.77
CA ILE A 498 -13.63 -12.71 -1.68
C ILE A 498 -13.88 -12.02 -0.33
N SER A 499 -13.25 -10.87 -0.08
CA SER A 499 -13.42 -10.13 1.18
C SER A 499 -14.86 -9.66 1.38
N LEU A 500 -15.52 -9.18 0.32
CA LEU A 500 -16.93 -8.77 0.36
C LEU A 500 -17.86 -9.96 0.58
N VAL A 501 -17.69 -11.07 -0.14
CA VAL A 501 -18.53 -12.27 0.01
C VAL A 501 -18.46 -12.78 1.44
N ILE A 502 -17.25 -12.96 1.99
CA ILE A 502 -17.08 -13.41 3.37
C ILE A 502 -17.65 -12.36 4.35
N GLY A 503 -17.41 -11.08 4.12
CA GLY A 503 -17.95 -9.98 4.93
C GLY A 503 -19.49 -9.97 4.95
N PHE A 504 -20.16 -10.17 3.81
CA PHE A 504 -21.62 -10.28 3.77
C PHE A 504 -22.13 -11.48 4.56
N LEU A 505 -21.44 -12.62 4.49
CA LEU A 505 -21.82 -13.80 5.27
C LEU A 505 -21.65 -13.61 6.77
N ILE A 506 -20.56 -12.96 7.20
CA ILE A 506 -20.24 -12.78 8.62
C ILE A 506 -20.99 -11.61 9.25
N TYR A 507 -21.14 -10.49 8.54
CA TYR A 507 -21.74 -9.25 9.06
C TYR A 507 -23.11 -8.96 8.45
N GLY A 508 -23.22 -8.98 7.12
CA GLY A 508 -24.46 -8.62 6.43
C GLY A 508 -25.65 -9.52 6.78
N VAL A 509 -25.46 -10.84 6.71
CA VAL A 509 -26.51 -11.83 7.00
C VAL A 509 -27.00 -11.72 8.45
N PRO A 510 -26.13 -11.73 9.49
CA PRO A 510 -26.61 -11.55 10.87
C PRO A 510 -27.31 -10.22 11.09
N VAL A 511 -26.81 -9.13 10.50
CA VAL A 511 -27.44 -7.82 10.63
C VAL A 511 -28.84 -7.79 10.01
N TRP A 512 -29.05 -8.42 8.86
CA TRP A 512 -30.36 -8.50 8.21
C TRP A 512 -31.32 -9.47 8.89
N VAL A 513 -30.86 -10.67 9.25
CA VAL A 513 -31.71 -11.73 9.81
C VAL A 513 -32.08 -11.48 11.27
N LEU A 514 -31.11 -11.03 12.07
CA LEU A 514 -31.32 -10.79 13.51
C LEU A 514 -31.76 -9.35 13.81
N GLY A 515 -31.79 -8.48 12.80
CA GLY A 515 -32.17 -7.08 12.97
C GLY A 515 -31.21 -6.29 13.87
N LEU A 516 -29.91 -6.63 13.88
CA LEU A 516 -28.91 -5.97 14.75
C LEU A 516 -28.85 -4.44 14.54
N ASN A 517 -29.24 -3.96 13.37
CA ASN A 517 -29.35 -2.52 13.07
C ASN A 517 -30.40 -1.78 13.92
N ALA A 518 -31.43 -2.46 14.43
CA ALA A 518 -32.50 -1.83 15.22
C ALA A 518 -32.05 -1.45 16.64
N TRP A 519 -30.98 -2.07 17.14
CA TRP A 519 -30.48 -1.89 18.50
C TRP A 519 -29.46 -0.76 18.63
N TYR A 520 -28.87 -0.32 17.51
CA TYR A 520 -27.93 0.80 17.48
C TYR A 520 -28.65 2.12 17.18
N ARG A 521 -29.59 2.53 18.05
CA ARG A 521 -29.95 3.95 18.14
C ARG A 521 -28.83 4.65 18.91
N PRO A 522 -28.10 5.61 18.31
CA PRO A 522 -27.28 6.51 19.12
C PRO A 522 -28.20 7.16 20.16
N LEU A 523 -27.83 7.14 21.44
CA LEU A 523 -28.58 7.76 22.55
C LEU A 523 -28.71 9.30 22.46
N GLY A 524 -28.58 9.89 21.26
CA GLY A 524 -28.77 11.32 20.99
C GLY A 524 -30.10 11.70 20.34
N GLU A 525 -30.91 10.74 19.87
CA GLU A 525 -32.17 11.05 19.15
C GLU A 525 -33.45 10.70 19.92
N ALA A 526 -33.35 10.22 21.16
CA ALA A 526 -34.52 9.90 22.00
C ALA A 526 -35.13 11.11 22.74
N GLY A 527 -34.81 12.34 22.32
CA GLY A 527 -35.20 13.58 23.01
C GLY A 527 -35.97 14.60 22.17
N ARG A 528 -36.42 14.26 20.95
CA ARG A 528 -37.30 15.13 20.15
C ARG A 528 -38.36 14.31 19.43
N SER A 529 -39.44 14.04 20.14
CA SER A 529 -40.77 13.80 19.57
C SER A 529 -41.80 14.28 20.56
#